data_AF-A0A0Q9CVW4-F1
#
_entry.id   AF-A0A0Q9CVW4-F1
#
_cell.length_a   1.000
_cell.length_b   1.000
_cell.length_c   1.000
_cell.angle_alpha   90.00
_cell.angle_beta   90.00
_cell.angle_gamma   90.00
#
_symmetry.space_group_name_H-M   'P 1'
#
loop_
_entity.id
_entity.type
_entity.pdbx_description
1 polymer ?
#
loop_
_entity_poly.entity_id
_entity_poly.type
_entity_poly.pdbx_seq_one_letter_code
_entity_poly.pdbx_strand_id
1 'polypeptide(L)'
;MDYYARSSLASAFADHGLQGVETSTIPSPFQRRMVDRDLGKHFWRDLADVQADVIVVDLVDERYGLLVDDRSGVGTPSAELLRADGISPDLHRVVPGSIDFLMAWEAGRRRFMAEARAAGLADRIVVHQARWAERCADGTQFDYQASADANHLLEYMYGRLRQDLAPNQFVRVPAHLVVGDPDHRWGRSPVHYVEEYYRTFLDLLDRATASPRR
;
A
#
# COMPACT_ATOMS: atom_id res chain seq x y z
N MET A 1 -7.34 9.38 13.30
CA MET A 1 -6.96 8.72 12.04
C MET A 1 -5.66 7.98 12.31
N ASP A 2 -5.70 6.65 12.32
CA ASP A 2 -4.47 5.85 12.31
C ASP A 2 -4.02 5.65 10.87
N TYR A 3 -2.71 5.61 10.64
CA TYR A 3 -2.13 5.56 9.31
C TYR A 3 -1.02 4.51 9.24
N TYR A 4 -1.25 3.49 8.42
CA TYR A 4 -0.29 2.45 8.08
C TYR A 4 0.16 2.69 6.64
N ALA A 5 1.44 2.97 6.47
CA ALA A 5 2.03 3.30 5.19
C ALA A 5 3.31 2.51 5.01
N ARG A 6 3.82 2.45 3.77
CA ARG A 6 5.10 1.82 3.45
C ARG A 6 5.14 0.33 3.82
N SER A 7 3.98 -0.32 3.78
CA SER A 7 3.82 -1.75 4.06
C SER A 7 3.04 -2.40 2.93
N SER A 8 3.70 -3.25 2.14
CA SER A 8 3.04 -4.18 1.23
C SER A 8 2.11 -5.09 2.03
N LEU A 9 0.96 -5.48 1.48
CA LEU A 9 0.06 -6.44 2.11
C LEU A 9 0.75 -7.78 2.38
N ALA A 10 1.70 -8.17 1.52
CA ALA A 10 2.53 -9.36 1.71
C ALA A 10 3.41 -9.23 2.96
N SER A 11 4.08 -8.08 3.12
CA SER A 11 4.93 -7.83 4.29
C SER A 11 4.10 -7.68 5.56
N ALA A 12 3.03 -6.88 5.52
CA ALA A 12 2.20 -6.56 6.68
C ALA A 12 1.65 -7.82 7.35
N PHE A 13 1.35 -8.86 6.57
CA PHE A 13 0.74 -10.12 7.02
C PHE A 13 1.69 -11.32 7.04
N ALA A 14 3.00 -11.09 6.82
CA ALA A 14 4.02 -12.09 7.03
C ALA A 14 4.12 -12.49 8.52
N ASP A 15 4.73 -13.64 8.79
CA ASP A 15 4.80 -14.19 10.15
C ASP A 15 5.72 -13.36 11.07
N HIS A 16 6.84 -12.87 10.53
CA HIS A 16 7.76 -11.98 11.22
C HIS A 16 8.50 -11.05 10.25
N GLY A 17 9.02 -9.94 10.79
CA GLY A 17 9.83 -8.99 10.03
C GLY A 17 11.30 -9.35 9.97
N LEU A 18 12.03 -8.55 9.20
CA LEU A 18 13.49 -8.60 9.14
C LEU A 18 14.11 -8.47 10.53
N GLN A 19 15.17 -9.23 10.77
CA GLN A 19 15.93 -9.18 12.02
C GLN A 19 17.15 -8.25 11.92
N GLY A 20 17.58 -7.70 13.06
CA GLY A 20 18.81 -6.91 13.17
C GLY A 20 18.74 -5.49 12.62
N VAL A 21 17.56 -5.02 12.20
CA VAL A 21 17.37 -3.63 11.73
C VAL A 21 17.34 -2.67 12.92
N GLU A 22 18.26 -1.71 12.93
CA GLU A 22 18.39 -0.69 13.97
C GLU A 22 17.56 0.55 13.59
N THR A 23 16.25 0.49 13.84
CA THR A 23 15.34 1.60 13.48
C THR A 23 15.57 2.86 14.32
N SER A 24 16.27 2.75 15.44
CA SER A 24 16.65 3.88 16.31
C SER A 24 17.50 4.93 15.59
N THR A 25 18.14 4.57 14.48
CA THR A 25 18.98 5.47 13.67
C THR A 25 18.17 6.32 12.70
N ILE A 26 16.90 5.98 12.43
CA ILE A 26 15.98 6.78 11.62
C ILE A 26 15.57 8.04 12.40
N PRO A 27 15.99 9.26 12.01
CA PRO A 27 15.82 10.45 12.85
C PRO A 27 14.37 10.89 13.00
N SER A 28 13.57 10.73 11.94
CA SER A 28 12.16 11.10 11.95
C SER A 28 11.35 10.07 12.74
N PRO A 29 10.68 10.47 13.86
CA PRO A 29 9.86 9.55 14.64
C PRO A 29 8.71 8.96 13.82
N PHE A 30 8.19 9.71 12.85
CA PHE A 30 7.15 9.23 11.94
C PHE A 30 7.68 8.13 11.03
N GLN A 31 8.83 8.35 10.39
CA GLN A 31 9.47 7.36 9.52
C GLN A 31 9.88 6.10 10.27
N ARG A 32 10.43 6.27 11.48
CA ARG A 32 10.77 5.17 12.37
C ARG A 32 9.56 4.30 12.69
N ARG A 33 8.45 4.92 13.11
CA ARG A 33 7.20 4.19 13.39
C ARG A 33 6.67 3.44 12.18
N MET A 34 6.84 3.94 10.95
CA MET A 34 6.44 3.20 9.75
C MET A 34 7.24 1.90 9.60
N VAL A 35 8.56 1.98 9.76
CA VAL A 35 9.44 0.79 9.67
C VAL A 35 9.16 -0.18 10.81
N ASP A 36 9.04 0.32 12.05
CA ASP A 36 8.72 -0.50 13.21
C ASP A 36 7.38 -1.23 13.03
N ARG A 37 6.36 -0.55 12.50
CA ARG A 37 5.04 -1.13 12.23
C ARG A 37 5.10 -2.27 11.20
N ASP A 38 5.84 -2.08 10.11
CA ASP A 38 6.02 -3.10 9.07
C ASP A 38 6.82 -4.30 9.58
N LEU A 39 7.96 -4.07 10.24
CA LEU A 39 8.82 -5.16 10.75
C LEU A 39 8.18 -5.90 11.94
N GLY A 40 7.51 -5.16 12.84
CA GLY A 40 6.81 -5.73 13.98
C GLY A 40 5.46 -6.38 13.64
N LYS A 41 5.01 -6.29 12.38
CA LYS A 41 3.73 -6.83 11.89
C LYS A 41 2.54 -6.33 12.70
N HIS A 42 2.60 -5.06 13.10
CA HIS A 42 1.63 -4.46 14.02
C HIS A 42 0.23 -4.36 13.42
N PHE A 43 0.13 -4.11 12.12
CA PHE A 43 -1.17 -3.87 11.46
C PHE A 43 -2.23 -4.94 11.75
N TRP A 44 -1.89 -6.23 11.60
CA TRP A 44 -2.87 -7.29 11.83
C TRP A 44 -3.04 -7.66 13.30
N ARG A 45 -1.99 -7.49 14.11
CA ARG A 45 -2.06 -7.70 15.57
C ARG A 45 -3.00 -6.70 16.22
N ASP A 46 -2.97 -5.47 15.73
CA ASP A 46 -3.76 -4.37 16.25
C ASP A 46 -5.18 -4.35 15.64
N LEU A 47 -5.43 -5.08 14.54
CA LEU A 47 -6.69 -5.04 13.79
C LEU A 47 -7.91 -5.41 14.63
N ALA A 48 -7.76 -6.33 15.59
CA ALA A 48 -8.83 -6.73 16.51
C ALA A 48 -9.33 -5.57 17.40
N ASP A 49 -8.46 -4.61 17.69
CA ASP A 49 -8.75 -3.45 18.54
C ASP A 49 -9.12 -2.21 17.72
N VAL A 50 -9.03 -2.27 16.39
CA VAL A 50 -9.33 -1.13 15.51
C VAL A 50 -10.81 -0.77 15.57
N GLN A 51 -11.10 0.45 16.03
CA GLN A 51 -12.39 1.10 15.90
C GLN A 51 -12.32 2.12 14.76
N ALA A 52 -12.84 1.75 13.58
CA ALA A 52 -12.85 2.61 12.41
C ALA A 52 -14.18 2.54 11.67
N ASP A 53 -14.72 3.68 11.23
CA ASP A 53 -15.91 3.73 10.36
C ASP A 53 -15.60 3.30 8.91
N VAL A 54 -14.33 3.52 8.52
CA VAL A 54 -13.80 3.29 7.17
C VAL A 54 -12.33 2.85 7.29
N ILE A 55 -11.95 1.85 6.50
CA ILE A 55 -10.57 1.40 6.31
C ILE A 55 -10.24 1.60 4.83
N VAL A 56 -9.34 2.54 4.53
CA VAL A 56 -8.90 2.77 3.16
C VAL A 56 -7.70 1.89 2.86
N VAL A 57 -7.80 1.05 1.82
CA VAL A 57 -6.71 0.22 1.31
C VAL A 57 -6.21 0.81 0.00
N ASP A 58 -4.93 1.18 -0.02
CA ASP A 58 -4.23 1.67 -1.21
C ASP A 58 -3.07 0.70 -1.53
N LEU A 59 -3.00 0.24 -2.79
CA LEU A 59 -2.00 -0.73 -3.24
C LEU A 59 -0.79 -0.06 -3.90
N VAL A 60 -0.66 1.27 -3.86
CA VAL A 60 0.42 1.99 -4.53
C VAL A 60 1.81 1.57 -4.05
N ASP A 61 1.95 1.23 -2.78
CA ASP A 61 3.23 0.83 -2.16
C ASP A 61 3.64 -0.61 -2.50
N GLU A 62 2.77 -1.42 -3.11
CA GLU A 62 3.13 -2.75 -3.66
C GLU A 62 4.23 -2.65 -4.72
N ARG A 63 4.44 -1.46 -5.29
CA ARG A 63 5.55 -1.12 -6.19
C ARG A 63 6.94 -1.40 -5.63
N TYR A 64 7.08 -1.51 -4.31
CA TYR A 64 8.39 -1.68 -3.68
C TYR A 64 8.88 -3.14 -3.75
N GLY A 65 7.97 -4.11 -3.79
CA GLY A 65 8.29 -5.53 -3.68
C GLY A 65 8.58 -5.88 -2.23
N LEU A 66 9.47 -6.83 -2.00
CA LEU A 66 9.83 -7.28 -0.64
C LEU A 66 11.34 -7.43 -0.49
N LEU A 67 11.80 -7.30 0.76
CA LEU A 67 13.08 -7.82 1.24
C LEU A 67 12.79 -9.04 2.10
N VAL A 68 13.63 -10.07 1.96
CA VAL A 68 13.55 -11.31 2.73
C VAL A 68 14.92 -11.64 3.30
N ASP A 69 15.01 -11.92 4.60
CA ASP A 69 16.25 -12.37 5.24
C ASP A 69 16.42 -13.90 5.22
N ASP A 70 17.58 -14.39 5.67
CA ASP A 70 17.92 -15.81 5.75
C ASP A 70 17.03 -16.61 6.73
N ARG A 71 16.31 -15.91 7.60
CA ARG A 71 15.34 -16.45 8.56
C ARG A 71 13.90 -16.30 8.07
N SER A 72 13.70 -15.99 6.78
CA SER A 72 12.39 -15.79 6.17
C SER A 72 11.60 -14.61 6.75
N GLY A 73 12.26 -13.67 7.45
CA GLY A 73 11.68 -12.40 7.84
C GLY A 73 11.42 -11.54 6.61
N VAL A 74 10.32 -10.79 6.60
CA VAL A 74 9.89 -9.99 5.43
C VAL A 74 9.79 -8.51 5.78
N GLY A 75 10.24 -7.63 4.90
CA GLY A 75 10.05 -6.19 5.02
C GLY A 75 9.75 -5.54 3.68
N THR A 76 8.99 -4.45 3.70
CA THR A 76 8.77 -3.63 2.50
C THR A 76 9.97 -2.70 2.33
N PRO A 77 10.67 -2.68 1.18
CA PRO A 77 11.86 -1.84 0.94
C PRO A 77 11.49 -0.37 0.75
N SER A 78 10.91 0.23 1.79
CA SER A 78 10.66 1.66 1.88
C SER A 78 11.98 2.43 1.93
N ALA A 79 11.96 3.69 1.51
CA ALA A 79 13.16 4.52 1.54
C ALA A 79 13.66 4.75 2.98
N GLU A 80 12.76 4.67 3.96
CA GLU A 80 13.05 4.72 5.38
C GLU A 80 13.77 3.46 5.85
N LEU A 81 13.22 2.28 5.52
CA LEU A 81 13.84 1.00 5.86
C LEU A 81 15.24 0.93 5.25
N LEU A 82 15.39 1.24 3.96
CA LEU A 82 16.68 1.14 3.25
C LEU A 82 17.76 2.11 3.75
N ARG A 83 17.42 3.07 4.61
CA ARG A 83 18.37 3.98 5.26
C ARG A 83 18.63 3.63 6.72
N ALA A 84 17.95 2.64 7.27
CA ALA A 84 18.21 2.16 8.62
C ALA A 84 19.57 1.45 8.68
N ASP A 85 20.19 1.46 9.86
CA ASP A 85 21.40 0.70 10.10
C ASP A 85 21.06 -0.77 10.43
N GLY A 86 22.06 -1.65 10.40
CA GLY A 86 21.90 -3.05 10.77
C GLY A 86 21.19 -3.93 9.73
N ILE A 87 20.77 -3.35 8.59
CA ILE A 87 20.25 -4.12 7.45
C ILE A 87 21.33 -5.09 6.96
N SER A 88 20.99 -6.38 6.91
CA SER A 88 21.88 -7.39 6.37
C SER A 88 22.23 -7.10 4.89
N PRO A 89 23.49 -7.24 4.47
CA PRO A 89 23.85 -7.13 3.05
C PRO A 89 23.29 -8.30 2.21
N ASP A 90 22.93 -9.41 2.85
CA ASP A 90 22.50 -10.64 2.19
C ASP A 90 20.98 -10.75 2.01
N LEU A 91 20.25 -9.64 2.18
CA LEU A 91 18.80 -9.64 1.96
C LEU A 91 18.46 -9.98 0.51
N HIS A 92 17.54 -10.92 0.35
CA HIS A 92 16.97 -11.25 -0.94
C HIS A 92 15.88 -10.25 -1.32
N ARG A 93 15.96 -9.68 -2.52
CA ARG A 93 14.94 -8.79 -3.06
C ARG A 93 13.95 -9.55 -3.93
N VAL A 94 12.68 -9.56 -3.51
CA VAL A 94 11.58 -10.09 -4.31
C VAL A 94 10.99 -8.96 -5.15
N VAL A 95 11.05 -9.13 -6.47
CA VAL A 95 10.62 -8.13 -7.45
C VAL A 95 9.09 -8.00 -7.45
N PRO A 96 8.52 -6.78 -7.47
CA PRO A 96 7.08 -6.58 -7.62
C PRO A 96 6.52 -7.34 -8.82
N GLY A 97 5.40 -8.03 -8.65
CA GLY A 97 4.73 -8.79 -9.71
C GLY A 97 5.42 -10.10 -10.13
N SER A 98 6.56 -10.47 -9.54
CA SER A 98 7.12 -11.82 -9.73
C SER A 98 6.18 -12.89 -9.16
N ILE A 99 6.38 -14.16 -9.55
CA ILE A 99 5.59 -15.28 -9.02
C ILE A 99 5.69 -15.33 -7.48
N ASP A 100 6.90 -15.22 -6.93
CA ASP A 100 7.14 -15.24 -5.49
C ASP A 100 6.45 -14.07 -4.78
N PHE A 101 6.49 -12.87 -5.37
CA PHE A 101 5.77 -11.71 -4.86
C PHE A 101 4.27 -11.96 -4.85
N LEU A 102 3.69 -12.41 -5.97
CA LEU A 102 2.25 -12.63 -6.09
C LEU A 102 1.76 -13.74 -5.16
N MET A 103 2.57 -14.79 -4.93
CA MET A 103 2.27 -15.84 -3.96
C MET A 103 2.23 -15.30 -2.53
N ALA A 104 3.24 -14.51 -2.14
CA ALA A 104 3.31 -13.88 -0.83
C ALA A 104 2.16 -12.87 -0.63
N TRP A 105 1.89 -12.05 -1.65
CA TRP A 105 0.81 -11.06 -1.64
C TRP A 105 -0.56 -11.72 -1.53
N GLU A 106 -0.82 -12.79 -2.28
CA GLU A 106 -2.08 -13.54 -2.21
C GLU A 106 -2.27 -14.20 -0.82
N ALA A 107 -1.19 -14.68 -0.19
CA ALA A 107 -1.23 -15.15 1.19
C ALA A 107 -1.57 -14.02 2.17
N GLY A 108 -0.92 -12.86 2.02
CA GLY A 108 -1.20 -11.65 2.80
C GLY A 108 -2.64 -11.16 2.63
N ARG A 109 -3.15 -11.14 1.39
CA ARG A 109 -4.56 -10.83 1.07
C ARG A 109 -5.53 -11.75 1.79
N ARG A 110 -5.32 -13.07 1.72
CA ARG A 110 -6.21 -14.03 2.40
C ARG A 110 -6.22 -13.81 3.91
N ARG A 111 -5.05 -13.58 4.52
CA ARG A 111 -4.95 -13.30 5.95
C ARG A 111 -5.62 -11.98 6.30
N PHE A 112 -5.34 -10.90 5.58
CA PHE A 112 -6.01 -9.61 5.74
C PHE A 112 -7.53 -9.73 5.75
N MET A 113 -8.09 -10.43 4.77
CA MET A 113 -9.53 -10.60 4.68
C MET A 113 -10.09 -11.51 5.77
N ALA A 114 -9.35 -12.52 6.23
CA ALA A 114 -9.75 -13.36 7.35
C ALA A 114 -9.80 -12.55 8.66
N GLU A 115 -8.75 -11.79 8.97
CA GLU A 115 -8.68 -10.96 10.17
C GLU A 115 -9.72 -9.84 10.15
N ALA A 116 -9.91 -9.16 9.00
CA ALA A 116 -10.91 -8.12 8.86
C ALA A 116 -12.35 -8.65 9.04
N ARG A 117 -12.64 -9.88 8.58
CA ARG A 117 -13.94 -10.52 8.81
C ARG A 117 -14.11 -10.91 10.28
N ALA A 118 -13.06 -11.46 10.90
CA ALA A 118 -13.09 -11.82 12.33
C ALA A 118 -13.33 -10.60 13.23
N ALA A 119 -12.78 -9.45 12.86
CA ALA A 119 -12.98 -8.18 13.56
C ALA A 119 -14.31 -7.46 13.19
N GLY A 120 -15.12 -7.99 12.27
CA GLY A 120 -16.34 -7.31 11.80
C GLY A 120 -16.08 -6.01 11.01
N LEU A 121 -14.89 -5.91 10.40
CA LEU A 121 -14.41 -4.72 9.69
C LEU A 121 -14.45 -4.87 8.15
N ALA A 122 -14.75 -6.06 7.63
CA ALA A 122 -14.72 -6.33 6.19
C ALA A 122 -15.62 -5.37 5.38
N ASP A 123 -16.82 -5.06 5.86
CA ASP A 123 -17.74 -4.12 5.21
C ASP A 123 -17.29 -2.66 5.32
N ARG A 124 -16.28 -2.38 6.15
CA ARG A 124 -15.71 -1.04 6.34
C ARG A 124 -14.53 -0.76 5.42
N ILE A 125 -14.07 -1.77 4.68
CA ILE A 125 -12.98 -1.62 3.72
C ILE A 125 -13.46 -0.84 2.50
N VAL A 126 -12.68 0.16 2.10
CA VAL A 126 -12.78 0.84 0.81
C VAL A 126 -11.41 0.77 0.13
N VAL A 127 -11.36 0.24 -1.07
CA VAL A 127 -10.15 0.17 -1.89
C VAL A 127 -10.04 1.43 -2.74
N HIS A 128 -8.97 2.19 -2.53
CA HIS A 128 -8.54 3.22 -3.45
C HIS A 128 -7.96 2.56 -4.70
N GLN A 129 -8.71 2.60 -5.80
CA GLN A 129 -8.27 2.08 -7.09
C GLN A 129 -7.35 3.07 -7.83
N ALA A 130 -6.24 3.42 -7.20
CA ALA A 130 -5.21 4.28 -7.75
C ALA A 130 -4.63 3.70 -9.06
N ARG A 131 -4.17 4.60 -9.93
CA ARG A 131 -3.40 4.28 -11.13
C ARG A 131 -2.24 5.23 -11.27
N TRP A 132 -1.10 4.73 -11.73
CA TRP A 132 0.05 5.55 -12.07
C TRP A 132 -0.30 6.47 -13.23
N ALA A 133 -0.06 7.77 -13.05
CA ALA A 133 -0.20 8.77 -14.08
C ALA A 133 0.89 8.57 -15.15
N GLU A 134 0.50 8.69 -16.42
CA GLU A 134 1.43 8.60 -17.56
C GLU A 134 2.10 9.96 -17.85
N ARG A 135 1.51 11.06 -17.34
CA ARG A 135 2.02 12.41 -17.53
C ARG A 135 1.72 13.32 -16.33
N CYS A 136 2.44 14.41 -16.23
CA CYS A 136 2.16 15.55 -15.35
C CYS A 136 1.16 16.51 -16.00
N ALA A 137 0.60 17.40 -15.18
CA ALA A 137 -0.33 18.44 -15.61
C ALA A 137 0.29 19.47 -16.57
N ASP A 138 1.61 19.66 -16.52
CA ASP A 138 2.38 20.51 -17.44
C ASP A 138 2.70 19.82 -18.79
N GLY A 139 2.25 18.58 -18.98
CA GLY A 139 2.50 17.78 -20.18
C GLY A 139 3.77 16.93 -20.14
N THR A 140 4.62 17.07 -19.11
CA THR A 140 5.81 16.23 -18.92
C THR A 140 5.42 14.77 -18.83
N GLN A 141 6.05 13.92 -19.64
CA GLN A 141 5.76 12.47 -19.64
C GLN A 141 6.53 11.77 -18.51
N PHE A 142 5.88 10.79 -17.88
CA PHE A 142 6.59 9.77 -17.11
C PHE A 142 7.07 8.65 -18.05
N ASP A 143 7.84 7.71 -17.51
CA ASP A 143 8.10 6.47 -18.23
C ASP A 143 6.78 5.73 -18.44
N TYR A 144 6.35 5.65 -19.70
CA TYR A 144 5.11 5.00 -20.09
C TYR A 144 5.13 3.51 -19.74
N GLN A 145 6.23 2.80 -20.02
CA GLN A 145 6.31 1.36 -19.79
C GLN A 145 6.25 1.07 -18.29
N ALA A 146 6.99 1.83 -17.48
CA ALA A 146 6.94 1.69 -16.02
C ALA A 146 5.52 1.93 -15.47
N SER A 147 4.82 2.95 -15.98
CA SER A 147 3.45 3.25 -15.58
C SER A 147 2.46 2.18 -16.04
N ALA A 148 2.63 1.64 -17.25
CA ALA A 148 1.82 0.57 -17.79
C ALA A 148 1.99 -0.73 -17.00
N ASP A 149 3.23 -1.13 -16.69
CA ASP A 149 3.54 -2.33 -15.91
C ASP A 149 2.98 -2.23 -14.49
N ALA A 150 3.18 -1.08 -13.83
CA ALA A 150 2.61 -0.83 -12.50
C ALA A 150 1.08 -0.89 -12.52
N ASN A 151 0.44 -0.27 -13.52
CA ASN A 151 -1.01 -0.31 -13.67
C ASN A 151 -1.53 -1.72 -13.98
N HIS A 152 -0.79 -2.53 -14.73
CA HIS A 152 -1.16 -3.93 -14.98
C HIS A 152 -1.15 -4.75 -13.69
N LEU A 153 -0.10 -4.60 -12.87
CA LEU A 153 0.00 -5.25 -11.57
C LEU A 153 -1.14 -4.80 -10.63
N LEU A 154 -1.43 -3.49 -10.57
CA LEU A 154 -2.53 -2.95 -9.78
C LEU A 154 -3.89 -3.53 -10.20
N GLU A 155 -4.19 -3.57 -11.51
CA GLU A 155 -5.46 -4.14 -11.98
C GLU A 155 -5.58 -5.65 -11.68
N TYR A 156 -4.48 -6.40 -11.76
CA TYR A 156 -4.45 -7.79 -11.29
C TYR A 156 -4.84 -7.88 -9.81
N MET A 157 -4.17 -7.12 -8.95
CA MET A 157 -4.41 -7.15 -7.49
C MET A 157 -5.81 -6.66 -7.12
N TYR A 158 -6.33 -5.61 -7.76
CA TYR A 158 -7.72 -5.20 -7.61
C TYR A 158 -8.68 -6.31 -8.05
N GLY A 159 -8.37 -7.03 -9.14
CA GLY A 159 -9.11 -8.21 -9.57
C GLY A 159 -9.18 -9.30 -8.50
N ARG A 160 -8.08 -9.53 -7.76
CA ARG A 160 -8.04 -10.47 -6.63
C ARG A 160 -8.90 -9.97 -5.46
N LEU A 161 -8.81 -8.69 -5.08
CA LEU A 161 -9.63 -8.12 -4.01
C LEU A 161 -11.13 -8.15 -4.31
N ARG A 162 -11.55 -8.06 -5.58
CA ARG A 162 -12.95 -8.20 -5.99
C ARG A 162 -13.55 -9.59 -5.69
N GLN A 163 -12.72 -10.58 -5.37
CA GLN A 163 -13.19 -11.90 -4.92
C GLN A 163 -13.69 -11.86 -3.47
N ASP A 164 -13.30 -10.84 -2.70
CA ASP A 164 -13.63 -10.73 -1.27
C ASP A 164 -14.54 -9.55 -0.93
N LEU A 165 -14.52 -8.51 -1.77
CA LEU A 165 -15.13 -7.21 -1.52
C LEU A 165 -16.20 -6.91 -2.57
N ALA A 166 -17.25 -6.22 -2.15
CA ALA A 166 -18.36 -5.83 -3.01
C ALA A 166 -17.95 -4.69 -3.98
N PRO A 167 -18.58 -4.58 -5.16
CA PRO A 167 -18.23 -3.55 -6.15
C PRO A 167 -18.27 -2.11 -5.65
N ASN A 168 -19.15 -1.79 -4.70
CA ASN A 168 -19.27 -0.46 -4.10
C ASN A 168 -18.14 -0.11 -3.11
N GLN A 169 -17.30 -1.07 -2.74
CA GLN A 169 -16.12 -0.86 -1.91
C GLN A 169 -14.90 -0.39 -2.71
N PHE A 170 -15.03 -0.19 -4.03
CA PHE A 170 -13.93 0.25 -4.89
C PHE A 170 -14.18 1.68 -5.37
N VAL A 171 -13.28 2.60 -4.99
CA VAL A 171 -13.34 4.01 -5.38
C VAL A 171 -12.25 4.30 -6.40
N ARG A 172 -12.66 4.82 -7.56
CA ARG A 172 -11.75 5.19 -8.66
C ARG A 172 -11.98 6.65 -9.05
N VAL A 173 -10.92 7.45 -8.99
CA VAL A 173 -10.94 8.84 -9.47
C VAL A 173 -11.05 8.86 -11.00
N PRO A 174 -11.80 9.81 -11.61
CA PRO A 174 -11.89 9.95 -13.06
C PRO A 174 -10.52 10.04 -13.74
N ALA A 175 -10.36 9.33 -14.86
CA ALA A 175 -9.08 9.18 -15.55
C ALA A 175 -8.41 10.51 -15.94
N HIS A 176 -9.19 11.55 -16.24
CA HIS A 176 -8.65 12.87 -16.61
C HIS A 176 -7.97 13.61 -15.45
N LEU A 177 -8.21 13.20 -14.20
CA LEU A 177 -7.53 13.72 -13.00
C LEU A 177 -6.32 12.88 -12.58
N VAL A 178 -6.09 11.72 -13.23
CA VAL A 178 -4.93 10.85 -12.99
C VAL A 178 -3.71 11.45 -13.72
N VAL A 179 -3.28 12.62 -13.24
CA VAL A 179 -2.14 13.37 -13.75
C VAL A 179 -1.23 13.77 -12.59
N GLY A 180 0.08 13.69 -12.82
CA GLY A 180 1.08 14.07 -11.84
C GLY A 180 1.11 15.58 -11.60
N ASP A 181 1.40 15.97 -10.37
CA ASP A 181 1.71 17.35 -10.01
C ASP A 181 3.22 17.58 -10.18
N PRO A 182 3.64 18.46 -11.11
CA PRO A 182 5.06 18.74 -11.35
C PRO A 182 5.75 19.38 -10.13
N ASP A 183 4.98 20.07 -9.28
CA ASP A 183 5.44 20.83 -8.10
C ASP A 183 5.01 20.16 -6.79
N HIS A 184 4.68 18.86 -6.84
CA HIS A 184 4.24 18.13 -5.66
C HIS A 184 5.27 18.23 -4.53
N ARG A 185 4.79 18.46 -3.31
CA ARG A 185 5.64 18.66 -2.10
C ARG A 185 6.64 17.53 -1.80
N TRP A 186 6.45 16.36 -2.38
CA TRP A 186 7.30 15.18 -2.23
C TRP A 186 8.09 14.83 -3.50
N GLY A 187 8.21 15.80 -4.41
CA GLY A 187 8.85 15.65 -5.71
C GLY A 187 7.94 15.03 -6.76
N ARG A 188 8.38 15.08 -8.01
CA ARG A 188 7.63 14.58 -9.17
C ARG A 188 7.58 13.05 -9.17
N SER A 189 6.38 12.47 -9.27
CA SER A 189 6.17 11.02 -9.29
C SER A 189 4.85 10.68 -9.99
N PRO A 190 4.74 9.54 -10.68
CA PRO A 190 3.47 9.10 -11.30
C PRO A 190 2.36 8.79 -10.29
N VAL A 191 2.64 8.83 -8.99
CA VAL A 191 1.67 8.62 -7.90
C VAL A 191 1.50 9.85 -7.01
N HIS A 192 2.06 10.98 -7.44
CA HIS A 192 1.92 12.27 -6.78
C HIS A 192 1.04 13.14 -7.66
N TYR A 193 -0.27 13.07 -7.43
CA TYR A 193 -1.27 13.68 -8.29
C TYR A 193 -1.50 15.16 -7.98
N VAL A 194 -2.18 15.84 -8.90
CA VAL A 194 -2.73 17.19 -8.66
C VAL A 194 -3.73 17.22 -7.51
N GLU A 195 -3.89 18.37 -6.85
CA GLU A 195 -4.77 18.52 -5.69
C GLU A 195 -6.22 18.06 -5.96
N GLU A 196 -6.72 18.35 -7.17
CA GLU A 196 -8.08 17.98 -7.62
C GLU A 196 -8.34 16.46 -7.55
N TYR A 197 -7.30 15.64 -7.75
CA TYR A 197 -7.38 14.17 -7.60
C TYR A 197 -7.78 13.80 -6.17
N TYR A 198 -7.08 14.37 -5.18
CA TYR A 198 -7.30 14.04 -3.78
C TYR A 198 -8.65 14.56 -3.27
N ARG A 199 -9.06 15.77 -3.67
CA ARG A 199 -10.39 16.31 -3.35
C ARG A 199 -11.49 15.42 -3.93
N THR A 200 -11.36 15.01 -5.19
CA THR A 200 -12.32 14.10 -5.84
C THR A 200 -12.35 12.72 -5.16
N PHE A 201 -11.20 12.19 -4.76
CA PHE A 201 -11.15 10.93 -4.01
C PHE A 201 -11.93 11.02 -2.69
N LEU A 202 -11.76 12.10 -1.93
CA LEU A 202 -12.48 12.31 -0.67
C LEU A 202 -14.00 12.40 -0.89
N ASP A 203 -14.45 13.16 -1.89
CA ASP A 203 -15.89 13.22 -2.24
C ASP A 203 -16.47 11.86 -2.60
N LEU A 204 -15.71 11.04 -3.33
CA LEU A 204 -16.12 9.69 -3.70
C LEU A 204 -16.11 8.74 -2.50
N LEU A 205 -15.14 8.88 -1.59
CA LEU A 205 -15.05 8.12 -0.35
C LEU A 205 -16.27 8.42 0.55
N ASP A 206 -16.64 9.69 0.72
CA ASP A 206 -17.81 10.09 1.48
C ASP A 206 -19.09 9.46 0.92
N ARG A 207 -19.26 9.46 -0.41
CA ARG A 207 -20.41 8.80 -1.06
C ARG A 207 -20.42 7.29 -0.87
N ALA A 208 -19.26 6.64 -0.97
CA ALA A 208 -19.12 5.19 -0.78
C ALA A 208 -19.43 4.76 0.66
N THR A 209 -19.28 5.68 1.62
CA THR A 209 -19.40 5.40 3.05
C THR A 209 -20.72 5.91 3.65
N ALA A 210 -21.43 6.82 2.98
CA ALA A 210 -22.73 7.35 3.40
C ALA A 210 -23.94 6.44 3.08
N SER A 211 -23.82 5.47 2.18
CA SER A 211 -24.91 4.53 1.90
C SER A 211 -25.08 3.53 3.05
N PRO A 212 -26.31 3.17 3.46
CA PRO A 212 -26.51 2.10 4.45
C PRO A 212 -25.90 0.83 3.88
N ARG A 213 -24.78 0.40 4.49
CA ARG A 213 -24.15 -0.88 4.17
C ARG A 213 -25.12 -1.95 4.67
N ARG A 214 -25.79 -2.61 3.71
CA ARG A 214 -26.84 -3.62 3.96
C ARG A 214 -26.23 -4.95 4.36
#